data_AF-A0AAE3GTP8-F1
#
_entry.id   AF-A0AAE3GTP8-F1
#
_cell.length_a   1.000
_cell.length_b   1.000
_cell.length_c   1.000
_cell.angle_alpha   90.00
_cell.angle_beta   90.00
_cell.angle_gamma   90.00
#
_symmetry.space_group_name_H-M   'P 1'
#
loop_
_entity.id
_entity.type
_entity.pdbx_description
1 polymer ?
#
loop_
_entity_poly.entity_id
_entity_poly.type
_entity_poly.pdbx_seq_one_letter_code
_entity_poly.pdbx_strand_id
1 'polypeptide(L)' 'MSLKSYNEKDLVRSNHQGLGNMILTGGSGNDTLIGGTENDTLSGLAGNDVLNGRDGADTYQFNLGDGQ' A
#
# COMPACT_ATOMS: atom_id res chain seq x y z
N MET A 1 -0.95 -25.58 -2.72
CA MET A 1 -1.00 -24.24 -3.31
C MET A 1 0.28 -23.51 -2.91
N SER A 2 1.16 -23.21 -3.87
CA SER A 2 2.43 -22.55 -3.59
C SER A 2 2.18 -21.08 -3.26
N LEU A 3 2.39 -20.70 -2.00
CA LEU A 3 2.48 -19.31 -1.60
C LEU A 3 3.78 -18.78 -2.19
N LYS A 4 3.69 -17.89 -3.19
CA LYS A 4 4.88 -17.21 -3.73
C LYS A 4 5.53 -16.44 -2.60
N SER A 5 6.81 -16.74 -2.34
CA SER A 5 7.67 -16.00 -1.42
C SER A 5 7.92 -14.63 -2.02
N TYR A 6 7.06 -13.68 -1.69
CA TYR A 6 7.31 -12.26 -1.92
C TYR A 6 8.11 -11.76 -0.73
N ASN A 7 9.18 -11.00 -0.97
CA ASN A 7 10.02 -10.48 0.11
C ASN A 7 9.14 -9.62 1.04
N GLU A 8 9.33 -9.76 2.34
CA GLU A 8 8.54 -9.08 3.37
C GLU A 8 8.63 -7.54 3.31
N LYS A 9 9.54 -7.01 2.48
CA LYS A 9 9.69 -5.58 2.17
C LYS A 9 8.78 -5.10 1.04
N ASP A 10 8.39 -5.98 0.13
CA ASP A 10 7.61 -5.64 -1.09
C ASP A 10 6.09 -5.77 -0.85
N LEU A 11 5.70 -6.20 0.36
CA LEU A 11 4.32 -6.41 0.76
C LEU A 11 4.11 -5.86 2.16
N VAL A 12 3.65 -4.62 2.25
CA VAL A 12 2.98 -4.13 3.46
C VAL A 12 1.57 -4.75 3.51
N ARG A 13 1.50 -6.09 3.62
CA ARG A 13 0.25 -6.80 3.91
C ARG A 13 0.02 -6.73 5.40
N SER A 14 -0.50 -5.59 5.84
CA SER A 14 -1.08 -5.50 7.18
C SER A 14 -2.32 -6.39 7.19
N ASN A 15 -2.21 -7.56 7.82
CA ASN A 15 -3.29 -8.51 8.01
C ASN A 15 -4.27 -8.01 9.09
N HIS A 16 -4.67 -6.74 8.97
CA HIS A 16 -5.30 -5.96 10.02
C HIS A 16 -6.72 -5.61 9.60
N GLN A 17 -7.62 -6.58 9.80
CA GLN A 17 -9.06 -6.33 9.75
C GLN A 17 -9.41 -5.46 10.98
N GLY A 18 -9.34 -4.13 10.83
CA GLY A 18 -9.85 -3.17 11.82
C GLY A 18 -8.83 -2.38 12.67
N LEU A 19 -7.59 -2.16 12.22
CA LEU A 19 -6.63 -1.32 12.98
C LEU A 19 -6.71 0.18 12.65
N GLY A 20 -7.90 0.78 12.71
CA GLY A 20 -8.04 2.23 12.52
C GLY A 20 -7.39 2.74 11.22
N ASN A 21 -7.22 4.05 11.13
CA ASN A 21 -6.61 4.69 9.97
C ASN A 21 -5.11 4.37 9.89
N MET A 22 -4.64 3.89 8.75
CA MET A 22 -3.24 3.52 8.50
C MET A 22 -2.52 4.54 7.61
N ILE A 23 -1.18 4.60 7.75
CA ILE A 23 -0.30 5.30 6.81
C ILE A 23 0.61 4.25 6.16
N LEU A 24 0.47 4.05 4.86
CA LEU A 24 1.19 3.08 4.06
C LEU A 24 2.13 3.79 3.07
N THR A 25 3.38 3.36 3.00
CA THR A 25 4.38 3.92 2.10
C THR A 25 5.21 2.82 1.45
N GLY A 26 5.30 2.81 0.11
CA GLY A 26 5.98 1.78 -0.69
C GLY A 26 7.50 1.96 -0.69
N GLY A 27 7.95 3.11 -1.18
CA GLY A 27 9.37 3.44 -1.25
C GLY A 27 9.83 3.60 -2.69
N SER A 28 11.03 3.16 -3.00
CA SER A 28 11.47 3.10 -4.39
C SER A 28 11.27 1.69 -4.93
N GLY A 29 10.71 1.54 -6.11
CA GLY A 29 10.43 0.26 -6.73
C GLY A 29 8.96 0.14 -7.10
N ASN A 30 8.54 -1.05 -7.48
CA ASN A 30 7.15 -1.31 -7.82
C ASN A 30 6.51 -2.00 -6.62
N ASP A 31 5.77 -1.25 -5.81
CA ASP A 31 5.21 -1.70 -4.56
C ASP A 31 3.75 -2.13 -4.68
N THR A 32 3.30 -2.97 -3.75
CA THR A 32 1.88 -3.29 -3.59
C THR A 32 1.45 -2.95 -2.17
N LEU A 33 0.69 -1.85 -2.02
CA LEU A 33 0.16 -1.38 -0.75
C LEU A 33 -1.32 -1.75 -0.65
N ILE A 34 -1.69 -2.43 0.44
CA ILE A 34 -3.07 -2.83 0.71
C ILE A 34 -3.47 -2.30 2.10
N GLY A 35 -4.48 -1.44 2.11
CA GLY A 35 -5.11 -0.86 3.29
C GLY A 35 -5.99 -1.82 4.09
N GLY A 36 -6.60 -1.27 5.14
CA GLY A 36 -7.54 -1.89 6.06
C GLY A 36 -8.99 -1.73 5.61
N THR A 37 -9.89 -1.49 6.54
CA THR A 37 -11.32 -1.22 6.25
C THR A 37 -11.74 0.17 6.76
N GLU A 38 -10.75 0.97 7.14
CA GLU A 38 -10.88 2.28 7.75
C GLU A 38 -10.25 3.32 6.82
N ASN A 39 -10.19 4.59 7.21
CA ASN A 39 -9.72 5.65 6.31
C ASN A 39 -8.20 5.70 6.26
N ASP A 40 -7.59 5.14 5.22
CA ASP A 40 -6.13 5.03 5.12
C ASP A 40 -5.49 6.16 4.30
N THR A 41 -4.18 6.32 4.46
CA THR A 41 -3.33 7.14 3.57
C THR A 41 -2.29 6.25 2.92
N LEU A 42 -2.27 6.21 1.58
CA LEU A 42 -1.37 5.37 0.79
C LEU A 42 -0.48 6.24 -0.09
N SER A 43 0.83 5.98 -0.10
CA SER A 43 1.79 6.62 -1.01
C SER A 43 2.76 5.59 -1.57
N GLY A 44 2.71 5.37 -2.88
CA GLY A 44 3.61 4.44 -3.58
C GLY A 44 5.06 4.92 -3.55
N LEU A 45 5.25 6.24 -3.73
CA LEU A 45 6.54 6.88 -4.01
C LEU A 45 7.08 6.43 -5.38
N ALA A 46 8.38 6.22 -5.55
CA ALA A 46 8.95 6.15 -6.89
C ALA A 46 8.82 4.75 -7.51
N GLY A 47 7.97 4.61 -8.52
CA GLY A 47 7.93 3.43 -9.39
C GLY A 47 6.51 3.15 -9.88
N ASN A 48 6.25 1.91 -10.30
CA ASN A 48 4.92 1.53 -10.78
C ASN A 48 4.19 0.75 -9.70
N ASP A 49 3.36 1.45 -8.93
CA ASP A 49 2.77 0.94 -7.70
C ASP A 49 1.32 0.48 -7.87
N VAL A 50 0.93 -0.49 -7.05
CA VAL A 50 -0.46 -0.92 -6.90
C VAL A 50 -0.95 -0.54 -5.51
N LEU A 51 -1.82 0.47 -5.44
CA LEU A 51 -2.39 0.97 -4.20
C LEU A 51 -3.86 0.53 -4.10
N ASN A 52 -4.21 -0.16 -3.00
CA ASN A 52 -5.58 -0.60 -2.73
C ASN A 52 -5.94 -0.33 -1.27
N GLY A 53 -6.66 0.77 -1.00
CA GLY A 53 -7.13 1.12 0.34
C GLY A 53 -8.25 0.23 0.89
N ARG A 54 -8.93 -0.54 0.02
CA ARG A 54 -10.13 -1.36 0.30
C ARG A 54 -11.35 -0.51 0.72
N ASP A 55 -11.93 -0.79 1.89
CA ASP A 55 -13.12 -0.10 2.39
C ASP A 55 -12.67 1.12 3.20
N GLY A 56 -13.47 2.18 3.24
CA GLY A 56 -13.13 3.42 3.93
C GLY A 56 -13.01 4.60 2.98
N ALA A 57 -12.81 5.78 3.55
CA ALA A 57 -12.53 7.01 2.83
C ALA A 57 -11.01 7.24 2.79
N ASP A 58 -10.37 6.59 1.81
CA ASP A 58 -8.91 6.60 1.68
C ASP A 58 -8.38 7.86 0.99
N THR A 59 -7.13 8.19 1.32
CA THR A 59 -6.32 9.23 0.66
C THR A 59 -5.15 8.59 -0.06
N TYR A 60 -5.05 8.83 -1.36
CA TYR A 60 -3.91 8.40 -2.18
C TYR A 60 -3.03 9.61 -2.46
N GLN A 61 -1.78 9.56 -2.01
CA GLN A 61 -0.84 10.67 -2.15
C GLN A 61 0.17 10.38 -3.25
N PHE A 62 0.19 11.27 -4.23
CA PHE A 62 1.13 11.29 -5.35
C PHE A 62 1.81 12.65 -5.45
N ASN A 63 3.11 12.64 -5.66
CA ASN A 63 3.96 13.79 -5.92
C ASN A 63 4.62 13.67 -7.30
N LEU A 64 5.15 14.80 -7.79
CA LEU A 64 5.94 14.78 -9.02
C LEU A 64 7.19 13.90 -8.82
N GLY A 65 7.29 12.83 -9.60
CA GLY A 65 8.41 11.87 -9.53
C GLY A 65 8.06 10.52 -8.89
N ASP A 66 6.83 10.36 -8.38
CA ASP A 66 6.32 9.11 -7.79
C ASP A 66 5.97 8.04 -8.85
N GLY A 67 6.62 8.06 -10.01
CA GLY A 67 6.38 7.08 -11.05
C GLY A 67 4.98 7.12 -11.66
N GLN A 68 4.39 5.95 -11.94
CA GLN A 68 3.26 5.79 -12.87
C GLN A 68 2.19 4.82 -12.37
#